data_AF-A0A9W8RLJ7-F1
#
_entry.id   AF-A0A9W8RLJ7-F1
#
_cell.length_a   1.000
_cell.length_b   1.000
_cell.length_c   1.000
_cell.angle_alpha   90.00
_cell.angle_beta   90.00
_cell.angle_gamma   90.00
#
_symmetry.space_group_name_H-M   'P 1'
#
loop_
_entity.id
_entity.type
_entity.pdbx_description
1 polymer ?
#
loop_
_entity_poly.entity_id
_entity_poly.type
_entity_poly.pdbx_seq_one_letter_code
_entity_poly.pdbx_strand_id
1 'polypeptide(L)'
;MDKVLGYPHYAVHATDYGASVAYSAYDQFNQTVRAAHLVFLPFRGLTSEEIKDQGIALSAGEEFAQQRLLDWQSAGNAYSLQHATKPNTIGLSLYDNPIGQLSWIAEKFISWSDPRQGTGSSLVTHHEILRQVSLYYLTQTFFSSVYMYNQNPNGFYPVYTKARTDAPLLFTNFKYNVGFWPEEVVKQVGNLVSYTFQDFGGHFPALDSPSVLAADIRKIHKYWKD
;
A
#
# COMPACT_ATOMS: atom_id res chain seq x y z
N MET A 1 -20.38 -3.04 -5.16
CA MET A 1 -20.14 -3.83 -6.38
C MET A 1 -21.40 -4.58 -6.79
N ASP A 2 -21.88 -5.53 -6.00
CA ASP A 2 -23.09 -6.30 -6.30
C ASP A 2 -24.38 -5.44 -6.31
N LYS A 3 -24.84 -4.98 -5.15
CA LYS A 3 -26.16 -4.30 -5.00
C LYS A 3 -26.44 -3.09 -5.90
N VAL A 4 -25.40 -2.32 -6.27
CA VAL A 4 -25.56 -1.06 -7.01
C VAL A 4 -25.06 -1.17 -8.46
N LEU A 5 -23.93 -1.85 -8.68
CA LEU A 5 -23.33 -1.96 -10.01
C LEU A 5 -23.64 -3.29 -10.72
N GLY A 6 -24.27 -4.25 -10.02
CA GLY A 6 -24.67 -5.54 -10.59
C GLY A 6 -23.54 -6.54 -10.82
N TYR A 7 -22.39 -6.38 -10.13
CA TYR A 7 -21.27 -7.32 -10.22
C TYR A 7 -21.34 -8.37 -9.08
N PRO A 8 -21.89 -9.58 -9.33
CA PRO A 8 -22.04 -10.61 -8.29
C PRO A 8 -20.68 -11.14 -7.82
N HIS A 9 -19.69 -11.13 -8.72
CA HIS A 9 -18.31 -11.51 -8.45
C HIS A 9 -17.37 -10.44 -8.97
N TYR A 10 -16.35 -10.09 -8.18
CA TYR A 10 -15.34 -9.12 -8.59
C TYR A 10 -13.99 -9.42 -7.94
N ALA A 11 -12.93 -8.90 -8.55
CA ALA A 11 -11.60 -8.87 -7.96
C ALA A 11 -11.37 -7.53 -7.25
N VAL A 12 -10.49 -7.54 -6.24
CA VAL A 12 -10.01 -6.30 -5.59
C VAL A 12 -8.53 -6.11 -5.88
N HIS A 13 -8.14 -4.87 -6.14
CA HIS A 13 -6.74 -4.44 -6.18
C HIS A 13 -6.54 -3.32 -5.16
N ALA A 14 -5.44 -3.34 -4.42
CA ALA A 14 -5.14 -2.23 -3.53
C ALA A 14 -3.67 -2.07 -3.17
N THR A 15 -3.37 -0.82 -2.78
CA THR A 15 -2.11 -0.33 -2.22
C THR A 15 -2.42 0.42 -0.91
N ASP A 16 -1.39 0.77 -0.14
CA ASP A 16 -1.49 1.60 1.08
C ASP A 16 -2.67 1.19 2.00
N TYR A 17 -3.44 2.14 2.56
CA TYR A 17 -4.62 1.85 3.38
C TYR A 17 -5.73 1.12 2.63
N GLY A 18 -5.77 1.24 1.31
CA GLY A 18 -6.66 0.45 0.48
C GLY A 18 -6.42 -1.05 0.69
N ALA A 19 -5.19 -1.48 1.02
CA ALA A 19 -4.89 -2.87 1.29
C ALA A 19 -5.60 -3.39 2.53
N SER A 20 -5.80 -2.57 3.56
CA SER A 20 -6.60 -2.93 4.74
C SER A 20 -8.06 -3.15 4.40
N VAL A 21 -8.62 -2.27 3.57
CA VAL A 21 -10.01 -2.38 3.08
C VAL A 21 -10.16 -3.60 2.18
N ALA A 22 -9.25 -3.79 1.22
CA ALA A 22 -9.28 -4.89 0.27
C ALA A 22 -9.04 -6.25 0.94
N TYR A 23 -8.12 -6.34 1.90
CA TYR A 23 -7.92 -7.55 2.68
C TYR A 23 -9.15 -7.91 3.53
N SER A 24 -9.78 -6.91 4.16
CA SER A 24 -11.04 -7.12 4.89
C SER A 24 -12.16 -7.57 3.95
N ALA A 25 -12.23 -7.00 2.74
CA ALA A 25 -13.19 -7.42 1.72
C ALA A 25 -12.95 -8.86 1.27
N TYR A 26 -11.69 -9.21 1.02
CA TYR A 26 -11.23 -10.55 0.65
C TYR A 26 -11.51 -11.61 1.73
N ASP A 27 -11.34 -11.27 3.01
CA ASP A 27 -11.66 -12.16 4.14
C ASP A 27 -13.17 -12.30 4.37
N GLN A 28 -13.91 -11.19 4.43
CA GLN A 28 -15.29 -11.20 4.95
C GLN A 28 -16.35 -11.42 3.87
N PHE A 29 -16.05 -11.11 2.60
CA PHE A 29 -16.98 -11.23 1.48
C PHE A 29 -16.52 -12.31 0.50
N ASN A 30 -16.09 -13.45 1.04
CA ASN A 30 -15.46 -14.56 0.32
C ASN A 30 -16.30 -15.18 -0.83
N GLN A 31 -17.62 -14.96 -0.84
CA GLN A 31 -18.50 -15.38 -1.94
C GLN A 31 -18.52 -14.40 -3.11
N THR A 32 -18.30 -13.11 -2.87
CA THR A 32 -18.36 -12.05 -3.90
C THR A 32 -16.97 -11.59 -4.34
N VAL A 33 -15.99 -11.53 -3.43
CA VAL A 33 -14.60 -11.20 -3.75
C VAL A 33 -13.89 -12.48 -4.17
N ARG A 34 -13.67 -12.64 -5.48
CA ARG A 34 -13.17 -13.88 -6.09
C ARG A 34 -11.71 -13.83 -6.53
N ALA A 35 -11.02 -12.72 -6.28
CA ALA A 35 -9.58 -12.60 -6.35
C ALA A 35 -9.11 -11.32 -5.62
N ALA A 36 -7.88 -11.32 -5.13
CA ALA A 36 -7.23 -10.12 -4.60
C ALA A 36 -5.84 -9.96 -5.20
N HIS A 37 -5.49 -8.74 -5.61
CA HIS A 37 -4.11 -8.35 -5.94
C HIS A 37 -3.68 -7.23 -5.01
N LEU A 38 -2.74 -7.52 -4.10
CA LEU A 38 -2.26 -6.55 -3.12
C LEU A 38 -0.79 -6.20 -3.39
N VAL A 39 -0.42 -4.94 -3.12
CA VAL A 39 0.99 -4.47 -3.13
C VAL A 39 1.45 -4.01 -1.75
N PHE A 40 0.61 -4.25 -0.76
CA PHE A 40 0.76 -3.84 0.63
C PHE A 40 -0.10 -4.77 1.49
N LEU A 41 0.20 -4.91 2.78
CA LEU A 41 -0.61 -5.69 3.71
C LEU A 41 -1.05 -4.84 4.92
N PRO A 42 -2.17 -5.18 5.57
CA PRO A 42 -2.58 -4.54 6.81
C PRO A 42 -1.80 -5.02 8.04
N PHE A 43 -0.78 -5.85 7.88
CA PHE A 43 0.02 -6.41 8.97
C PHE A 43 1.37 -5.71 9.05
N ARG A 44 1.95 -5.56 10.24
CA ARG A 44 3.28 -4.94 10.35
C ARG A 44 4.31 -5.79 9.61
N GLY A 45 5.29 -5.16 8.95
CA GLY A 45 6.43 -5.90 8.42
C GLY A 45 7.29 -6.49 9.57
N LEU A 46 8.08 -7.51 9.24
CA LEU A 46 8.93 -8.21 10.19
C LEU A 46 10.24 -7.45 10.48
N THR A 47 10.76 -7.59 11.69
CA THR A 47 12.11 -7.13 12.04
C THR A 47 13.18 -8.06 11.44
N SER A 48 14.44 -7.63 11.42
CA SER A 48 15.57 -8.48 11.00
C SER A 48 15.72 -9.73 11.85
N GLU A 49 15.45 -9.64 13.15
CA GLU A 49 15.47 -10.77 14.07
C GLU A 49 14.36 -11.77 13.73
N GLU A 50 13.14 -11.29 13.51
CA GLU A 50 12.01 -12.17 13.16
C GLU A 50 12.17 -12.89 11.83
N ILE A 51 12.78 -12.24 10.83
CA ILE A 51 13.11 -12.87 9.54
C ILE A 51 14.13 -13.99 9.76
N LYS A 52 15.17 -13.74 10.56
CA LYS A 52 16.21 -14.72 10.87
C LYS A 52 15.66 -15.89 11.68
N ASP A 53 14.84 -15.64 12.69
CA ASP A 53 14.23 -16.65 13.55
C ASP A 53 13.29 -17.58 12.78
N GLN A 54 12.64 -17.06 11.73
CA GLN A 54 11.82 -17.85 10.81
C GLN A 54 12.63 -18.58 9.74
N GLY A 55 13.96 -18.40 9.69
CA GLY A 55 14.84 -19.02 8.71
C GLY A 55 14.60 -18.52 7.27
N ILE A 56 14.04 -17.33 7.11
CA ILE A 56 13.75 -16.74 5.80
C ILE A 56 15.04 -16.13 5.24
N ALA A 57 15.48 -16.63 4.08
CA ALA A 57 16.64 -16.09 3.37
C ALA A 57 16.17 -15.04 2.35
N LEU A 58 16.61 -13.79 2.52
CA LEU A 58 16.27 -12.70 1.61
C LEU A 58 17.30 -12.61 0.47
N SER A 59 16.83 -12.29 -0.73
CA SER A 59 17.70 -11.83 -1.81
C SER A 59 18.25 -10.42 -1.52
N ALA A 60 19.31 -10.00 -2.20
CA ALA A 60 19.86 -8.63 -2.04
C ALA A 60 18.84 -7.51 -2.32
N GLY A 61 17.88 -7.75 -3.23
CA GLY A 61 16.77 -6.82 -3.48
C GLY A 61 15.80 -6.74 -2.31
N GLU A 62 15.49 -7.88 -1.70
CA GLU A 62 14.62 -7.99 -0.53
C GLU A 62 15.28 -7.46 0.75
N GLU A 63 16.58 -7.65 0.94
CA GLU A 63 17.36 -7.03 2.03
C GLU A 63 17.28 -5.50 1.94
N PHE A 64 17.40 -4.94 0.73
CA PHE A 64 17.21 -3.51 0.51
C PHE A 64 15.79 -3.05 0.87
N ALA A 65 14.76 -3.79 0.44
CA ALA A 65 13.37 -3.45 0.74
C ALA A 65 13.07 -3.58 2.26
N GLN A 66 13.65 -4.58 2.92
CA GLN A 66 13.58 -4.74 4.37
C GLN A 66 14.22 -3.55 5.08
N GLN A 67 15.44 -3.16 4.70
CA GLN A 67 16.10 -2.01 5.33
C GLN A 67 15.26 -0.74 5.19
N ARG A 68 14.63 -0.52 4.04
CA ARG A 68 13.77 0.62 3.80
C ARG A 68 12.51 0.63 4.67
N LEU A 69 11.91 -0.54 4.92
CA LEU A 69 10.85 -0.69 5.92
C LEU A 69 11.33 -0.30 7.32
N LEU A 70 12.51 -0.75 7.74
CA LEU A 70 13.08 -0.43 9.06
C LEU A 70 13.38 1.08 9.21
N ASP A 71 13.89 1.71 8.15
CA ASP A 71 14.11 3.16 8.09
C ASP A 71 12.77 3.92 8.22
N TRP A 72 11.72 3.44 7.55
CA TRP A 72 10.38 4.02 7.68
C TRP A 72 9.80 3.85 9.09
N GLN A 73 9.98 2.67 9.70
CA GLN A 73 9.51 2.39 11.06
C GLN A 73 10.22 3.27 12.11
N SER A 74 11.50 3.56 11.92
CA SER A 74 12.30 4.34 12.87
C SER A 74 12.15 5.85 12.70
N ALA A 75 12.05 6.36 11.45
CA ALA A 75 12.09 7.80 11.18
C ALA A 75 11.00 8.30 10.21
N GLY A 76 10.36 7.42 9.44
CA GLY A 76 9.43 7.81 8.36
C GLY A 76 7.95 7.93 8.74
N ASN A 77 7.56 7.49 9.95
CA ASN A 77 6.16 7.30 10.34
C ASN A 77 5.58 8.40 11.25
N ALA A 78 6.32 9.47 11.57
CA ALA A 78 5.86 10.55 12.46
C ALA A 78 4.57 11.23 11.97
N TYR A 79 4.39 11.33 10.65
CA TYR A 79 3.16 11.87 10.04
C TYR A 79 1.92 11.07 10.47
N SER A 80 2.04 9.73 10.51
CA SER A 80 0.97 8.80 10.86
C SER A 80 0.57 8.97 12.33
N LEU A 81 1.57 9.11 13.22
CA LEU A 81 1.31 9.37 14.64
C LEU A 81 0.59 10.71 14.86
N GLN A 82 0.98 11.75 14.13
CA GLN A 82 0.30 13.06 14.19
C GLN A 82 -1.14 12.97 13.68
N HIS A 83 -1.37 12.28 12.56
CA HIS A 83 -2.71 12.05 12.01
C HIS A 83 -3.58 11.24 12.98
N ALA A 84 -3.02 10.21 13.60
CA ALA A 84 -3.72 9.34 14.53
C ALA A 84 -4.11 10.05 15.84
N THR A 85 -3.23 10.90 16.38
CA THR A 85 -3.38 11.44 17.74
C THR A 85 -3.90 12.86 17.80
N LYS A 86 -3.71 13.67 16.74
CA LYS A 86 -4.07 15.10 16.68
C LYS A 86 -4.64 15.50 15.30
N PRO A 87 -5.62 14.75 14.74
CA PRO A 87 -6.16 14.98 13.40
C PRO A 87 -6.73 16.40 13.22
N ASN A 88 -7.47 16.92 14.22
CA ASN A 88 -8.03 18.27 14.18
C ASN A 88 -6.95 19.34 14.10
N THR A 89 -5.87 19.18 14.87
CA THR A 89 -4.78 20.16 14.92
C THR A 89 -4.07 20.23 13.58
N ILE A 90 -3.62 19.09 13.03
CA ILE A 90 -2.92 19.08 11.74
C ILE A 90 -3.86 19.43 10.58
N GLY A 91 -5.09 18.93 10.61
CA GLY A 91 -6.11 19.18 9.59
C GLY A 91 -6.46 20.66 9.48
N LEU A 92 -6.79 21.32 10.59
CA LEU A 92 -7.09 22.76 10.61
C LEU A 92 -5.86 23.62 10.27
N SER A 93 -4.67 23.22 10.73
CA SER A 93 -3.43 23.95 10.42
C SER A 93 -3.09 23.96 8.92
N LEU A 94 -3.48 22.91 8.19
CA LEU A 94 -3.20 22.76 6.77
C LEU A 94 -4.41 23.05 5.87
N TYR A 95 -5.60 23.25 6.44
CA TYR A 95 -6.87 23.34 5.69
C TYR A 95 -6.85 24.39 4.57
N ASP A 96 -6.42 25.61 4.86
CA ASP A 96 -6.27 26.70 3.87
C ASP A 96 -4.81 27.15 3.70
N ASN A 97 -3.88 26.19 3.74
CA ASN A 97 -2.45 26.45 3.58
C ASN A 97 -1.89 25.60 2.43
N PRO A 98 -1.92 26.08 1.18
CA PRO A 98 -1.50 25.29 0.01
C PRO A 98 -0.02 24.95 0.04
N ILE A 99 0.84 25.81 0.58
CA ILE A 99 2.28 25.54 0.73
C ILE A 99 2.51 24.49 1.82
N GLY A 100 1.78 24.58 2.94
CA GLY A 100 1.83 23.57 4.00
C GLY A 100 1.37 22.19 3.52
N GLN A 101 0.27 22.11 2.77
CA GLN A 101 -0.18 20.86 2.15
C GLN A 101 0.84 20.34 1.13
N LEU A 102 1.42 21.23 0.31
CA LEU A 102 2.48 20.86 -0.62
C LEU A 102 3.67 20.24 0.11
N SER A 103 4.21 20.90 1.12
CA SER A 103 5.33 20.36 1.90
C SER A 103 4.99 19.02 2.57
N TRP A 104 3.81 18.90 3.17
CA TRP A 104 3.40 17.70 3.90
C TRP A 104 3.19 16.47 2.98
N ILE A 105 2.57 16.67 1.82
CA ILE A 105 2.21 15.60 0.89
C ILE A 105 3.36 15.29 -0.07
N ALA A 106 4.03 16.30 -0.63
CA ALA A 106 5.11 16.10 -1.59
C ALA A 106 6.31 15.35 -0.99
N GLU A 107 6.60 15.55 0.30
CA GLU A 107 7.63 14.79 1.00
C GLU A 107 7.39 13.27 0.85
N LYS A 108 6.14 12.81 0.89
CA LYS A 108 5.79 11.38 0.77
C LYS A 108 5.95 10.89 -0.65
N PHE A 109 5.51 11.67 -1.64
CA PHE A 109 5.79 11.35 -3.05
C PHE A 109 7.29 11.22 -3.32
N ILE A 110 8.11 12.13 -2.80
CA ILE A 110 9.56 12.09 -3.03
C ILE A 110 10.21 10.92 -2.28
N SER A 111 9.87 10.74 -1.01
CA SER A 111 10.54 9.75 -0.15
C SER A 111 10.08 8.32 -0.39
N TRP A 112 8.83 8.10 -0.82
CA TRP A 112 8.25 6.75 -0.95
C TRP A 112 8.24 6.23 -2.40
N SER A 113 8.59 7.03 -3.39
CA SER A 113 8.68 6.61 -4.79
C SER A 113 10.04 5.98 -5.13
N ASP A 114 10.13 5.38 -6.31
CA ASP A 114 11.41 4.96 -6.90
C ASP A 114 12.33 6.18 -7.09
N PRO A 115 13.64 6.11 -6.77
CA PRO A 115 14.58 7.22 -6.98
C PRO A 115 14.73 7.64 -8.45
N ARG A 116 14.30 6.80 -9.40
CA ARG A 116 14.17 7.13 -10.82
C ARG A 116 12.90 7.94 -11.13
N GLN A 117 12.23 8.50 -10.14
CA GLN A 117 11.06 9.35 -10.29
C GLN A 117 11.22 10.37 -11.41
N GLY A 118 10.20 10.49 -12.27
CA GLY A 118 10.21 11.40 -13.41
C GLY A 118 11.15 10.99 -14.55
N THR A 119 11.72 9.79 -14.50
CA THR A 119 12.53 9.20 -15.59
C THR A 119 11.98 7.84 -16.03
N GLY A 120 12.27 7.45 -17.26
CA GLY A 120 11.83 6.16 -17.82
C GLY A 120 10.30 6.03 -17.82
N SER A 121 9.77 4.97 -17.19
CA SER A 121 8.33 4.71 -17.06
C SER A 121 7.66 5.42 -15.88
N SER A 122 8.42 6.09 -14.99
CA SER A 122 7.86 6.77 -13.82
C SER A 122 7.22 8.09 -14.22
N LEU A 123 5.95 8.24 -13.86
CA LEU A 123 5.14 9.44 -14.07
C LEU A 123 5.24 10.41 -12.88
N VAL A 124 5.98 10.07 -11.83
CA VAL A 124 6.17 10.92 -10.64
C VAL A 124 7.07 12.11 -10.96
N THR A 125 6.50 13.11 -11.61
CA THR A 125 7.13 14.40 -11.92
C THR A 125 6.67 15.46 -10.92
N HIS A 126 7.36 16.62 -10.87
CA HIS A 126 6.87 17.76 -10.07
C HIS A 126 5.45 18.20 -10.48
N HIS A 127 5.09 18.07 -11.76
CA HIS A 127 3.72 18.35 -12.23
C HIS A 127 2.71 17.34 -11.70
N GLU A 128 3.07 16.06 -11.61
CA GLU A 128 2.20 15.04 -11.02
C GLU A 128 1.99 15.30 -9.54
N ILE A 129 3.06 15.59 -8.80
CA ILE A 129 2.99 15.93 -7.37
C ILE A 129 2.08 17.15 -7.17
N LEU A 130 2.30 18.23 -7.92
CA LEU A 130 1.45 19.42 -7.86
C LEU A 130 -0.01 19.11 -8.20
N ARG A 131 -0.27 18.24 -9.18
CA ARG A 131 -1.64 17.82 -9.52
C ARG A 131 -2.31 17.12 -8.34
N GLN A 132 -1.63 16.17 -7.70
CA GLN A 132 -2.17 15.44 -6.56
C GLN A 132 -2.41 16.35 -5.36
N VAL A 133 -1.45 17.22 -5.02
CA VAL A 133 -1.62 18.20 -3.94
C VAL A 133 -2.75 19.19 -4.25
N SER A 134 -2.84 19.66 -5.50
CA SER A 134 -3.93 20.57 -5.91
C SER A 134 -5.29 19.91 -5.77
N LEU A 135 -5.41 18.61 -6.09
CA LEU A 135 -6.65 17.87 -5.87
C LEU A 135 -7.05 17.86 -4.39
N TYR A 136 -6.10 17.60 -3.48
CA TYR A 136 -6.35 17.66 -2.03
C TYR A 136 -6.80 19.05 -1.58
N TYR A 137 -6.09 20.09 -2.01
CA TYR A 137 -6.38 21.48 -1.62
C TYR A 137 -7.75 21.95 -2.15
N LEU A 138 -8.00 21.78 -3.45
CA LEU A 138 -9.23 22.26 -4.11
C LEU A 138 -10.48 21.51 -3.65
N THR A 139 -10.34 20.25 -3.21
CA THR A 139 -11.46 19.47 -2.66
C THR A 139 -11.56 19.56 -1.14
N GLN A 140 -10.61 20.26 -0.50
CA GLN A 140 -10.52 20.40 0.96
C GLN A 140 -10.46 19.06 1.71
N THR A 141 -9.90 18.03 1.07
CA THR A 141 -9.98 16.65 1.56
C THR A 141 -8.85 16.26 2.51
N PHE A 142 -7.78 17.05 2.62
CA PHE A 142 -6.69 16.77 3.58
C PHE A 142 -7.23 16.62 5.01
N PHE A 143 -8.12 17.51 5.44
CA PHE A 143 -8.67 17.45 6.79
C PHE A 143 -9.52 16.19 7.01
N SER A 144 -10.39 15.83 6.06
CA SER A 144 -11.17 14.60 6.16
C SER A 144 -10.31 13.33 6.08
N SER A 145 -9.25 13.34 5.27
CA SER A 145 -8.45 12.14 5.00
C SER A 145 -7.64 11.70 6.21
N VAL A 146 -7.18 12.62 7.06
CA VAL A 146 -6.36 12.24 8.23
C VAL A 146 -7.13 11.49 9.31
N TYR A 147 -8.46 11.58 9.35
CA TYR A 147 -9.28 10.90 10.37
C TYR A 147 -9.22 9.38 10.28
N MET A 148 -8.91 8.81 9.11
CA MET A 148 -8.76 7.37 8.98
C MET A 148 -7.66 6.83 9.91
N TYR A 149 -6.58 7.59 10.14
CA TYR A 149 -5.52 7.24 11.07
C TYR A 149 -6.01 7.31 12.52
N ASN A 150 -6.82 8.32 12.85
CA ASN A 150 -7.38 8.48 14.19
C ASN A 150 -8.40 7.39 14.54
N GLN A 151 -9.17 6.92 13.55
CA GLN A 151 -10.09 5.80 13.69
C GLN A 151 -9.36 4.44 13.77
N ASN A 152 -8.11 4.40 13.34
CA ASN A 152 -7.27 3.19 13.34
C ASN A 152 -5.92 3.48 14.01
N PRO A 153 -5.90 3.86 15.30
CA PRO A 153 -4.71 4.44 15.94
C PRO A 153 -3.56 3.44 16.11
N ASN A 154 -3.86 2.14 16.05
CA ASN A 154 -2.85 1.07 16.09
C ASN A 154 -2.20 0.82 14.72
N GLY A 155 -2.73 1.41 13.64
CA GLY A 155 -2.22 1.25 12.29
C GLY A 155 -2.26 -0.20 11.83
N PHE A 156 -1.08 -0.78 11.62
CA PHE A 156 -0.92 -2.16 11.21
C PHE A 156 -1.30 -3.16 12.31
N TYR A 157 -1.92 -4.27 11.92
CA TYR A 157 -2.15 -5.40 12.81
C TYR A 157 -0.81 -6.05 13.19
N PRO A 158 -0.55 -6.27 14.50
CA PRO A 158 0.71 -6.85 14.96
C PRO A 158 0.79 -8.37 14.77
N VAL A 159 -0.36 -9.02 14.56
CA VAL A 159 -0.50 -10.47 14.41
C VAL A 159 -1.07 -10.76 13.03
N TYR A 160 -0.38 -11.64 12.30
CA TYR A 160 -0.83 -12.13 11.00
C TYR A 160 -2.05 -13.02 11.17
N THR A 161 -3.05 -12.81 10.31
CA THR A 161 -4.22 -13.67 10.23
C THR A 161 -4.37 -14.19 8.81
N LYS A 162 -4.99 -15.36 8.66
CA LYS A 162 -5.29 -15.95 7.36
C LYS A 162 -6.72 -15.63 6.98
N ALA A 163 -6.91 -15.08 5.79
CA ALA A 163 -8.23 -14.76 5.25
C ALA A 163 -9.07 -16.03 5.08
N ARG A 164 -10.36 -15.94 5.39
CA ARG A 164 -11.33 -17.06 5.34
C ARG A 164 -11.92 -17.25 3.95
N THR A 165 -11.04 -17.43 2.96
CA THR A 165 -11.41 -17.60 1.56
C THR A 165 -10.40 -18.48 0.84
N ASP A 166 -10.85 -19.18 -0.20
CA ASP A 166 -10.00 -19.90 -1.16
C ASP A 166 -9.74 -19.08 -2.44
N ALA A 167 -10.32 -17.87 -2.56
CA ALA A 167 -10.09 -16.99 -3.68
C ALA A 167 -8.59 -16.70 -3.86
N PRO A 168 -8.04 -16.66 -5.08
CA PRO A 168 -6.62 -16.39 -5.33
C PRO A 168 -6.18 -15.04 -4.78
N LEU A 169 -5.08 -15.05 -4.04
CA LEU A 169 -4.31 -13.87 -3.64
C LEU A 169 -3.06 -13.78 -4.52
N LEU A 170 -2.88 -12.63 -5.15
CA LEU A 170 -1.66 -12.22 -5.83
C LEU A 170 -1.02 -11.10 -5.04
N PHE A 171 0.30 -11.14 -4.90
CA PHE A 171 1.05 -10.12 -4.18
C PHE A 171 2.25 -9.62 -5.00
N THR A 172 2.45 -8.31 -5.02
CA THR A 172 3.62 -7.70 -5.68
C THR A 172 4.35 -6.78 -4.71
N ASN A 173 5.60 -7.13 -4.38
CA ASN A 173 6.52 -6.23 -3.70
C ASN A 173 7.21 -5.32 -4.73
N PHE A 174 7.17 -4.03 -4.48
CA PHE A 174 7.93 -3.03 -5.23
C PHE A 174 9.13 -2.61 -4.38
N LYS A 175 10.35 -2.72 -4.93
CA LYS A 175 11.61 -2.57 -4.19
C LYS A 175 11.71 -1.29 -3.35
N TYR A 176 11.12 -0.18 -3.81
CA TYR A 176 11.18 1.11 -3.12
C TYR A 176 9.92 1.43 -2.31
N ASN A 177 9.04 0.46 -2.07
CA ASN A 177 7.89 0.65 -1.18
C ASN A 177 8.38 0.80 0.28
N VAL A 178 7.58 1.46 1.11
CA VAL A 178 7.84 1.60 2.56
C VAL A 178 7.42 0.38 3.37
N GLY A 179 6.67 -0.53 2.76
CA GLY A 179 6.30 -1.83 3.30
C GLY A 179 6.99 -2.94 2.55
N PHE A 180 7.38 -3.98 3.29
CA PHE A 180 7.99 -5.18 2.74
C PHE A 180 7.49 -6.42 3.50
N TRP A 181 7.09 -7.45 2.76
CA TRP A 181 6.68 -8.74 3.30
C TRP A 181 7.23 -9.85 2.41
N PRO A 182 8.13 -10.73 2.89
CA PRO A 182 8.67 -11.83 2.10
C PRO A 182 7.58 -12.85 1.75
N GLU A 183 7.81 -13.64 0.71
CA GLU A 183 6.82 -14.58 0.17
C GLU A 183 6.28 -15.54 1.23
N GLU A 184 7.16 -16.06 2.09
CA GLU A 184 6.85 -16.98 3.20
C GLU A 184 5.83 -16.40 4.17
N VAL A 185 5.85 -15.09 4.38
CA VAL A 185 4.91 -14.38 5.25
C VAL A 185 3.59 -14.15 4.52
N VAL A 186 3.65 -13.74 3.25
CA VAL A 186 2.44 -13.51 2.44
C VAL A 186 1.64 -14.82 2.24
N LYS A 187 2.32 -15.97 2.14
CA LYS A 187 1.67 -17.30 2.08
C LYS A 187 0.77 -17.59 3.28
N GLN A 188 1.06 -16.98 4.44
CA GLN A 188 0.30 -17.21 5.66
C GLN A 188 -1.02 -16.43 5.69
N VAL A 189 -1.14 -15.35 4.91
CA VAL A 189 -2.28 -14.42 5.02
C VAL A 189 -3.47 -14.77 4.12
N GLY A 190 -3.30 -15.64 3.11
CA GLY A 190 -4.35 -15.99 2.16
C GLY A 190 -3.93 -17.12 1.21
N ASN A 191 -4.75 -17.39 0.19
CA ASN A 191 -4.42 -18.36 -0.86
C ASN A 191 -3.46 -17.75 -1.88
N LEU A 192 -2.17 -17.61 -1.53
CA LEU A 192 -1.17 -16.99 -2.39
C LEU A 192 -0.89 -17.86 -3.62
N VAL A 193 -1.34 -17.40 -4.79
CA VAL A 193 -1.13 -18.08 -6.09
C VAL A 193 -0.03 -17.43 -6.94
N SER A 194 0.35 -16.19 -6.61
CA SER A 194 1.45 -15.48 -7.26
C SER A 194 2.08 -14.49 -6.30
N TYR A 195 3.40 -14.57 -6.17
CA TYR A 195 4.23 -13.55 -5.56
C TYR A 195 5.17 -12.98 -6.62
N THR A 196 5.40 -11.68 -6.63
CA THR A 196 6.32 -11.03 -7.56
C THR A 196 7.11 -9.97 -6.81
N PHE A 197 8.44 -9.97 -6.97
CA PHE A 197 9.32 -8.92 -6.49
C PHE A 197 9.79 -8.09 -7.70
N GLN A 198 9.50 -6.79 -7.69
CA GLN A 198 9.84 -5.85 -8.76
C GLN A 198 11.04 -5.00 -8.36
N ASP A 199 12.10 -5.00 -9.17
CA ASP A 199 13.32 -4.21 -8.97
C ASP A 199 13.14 -2.69 -9.13
N PHE A 200 11.94 -2.27 -9.53
CA PHE A 200 11.60 -0.89 -9.82
C PHE A 200 10.19 -0.60 -9.35
N GLY A 201 9.94 0.65 -8.98
CA GLY A 201 8.70 1.13 -8.38
C GLY A 201 8.76 1.24 -6.86
N GLY A 202 8.01 2.20 -6.33
CA GLY A 202 7.87 2.44 -4.91
C GLY A 202 6.46 2.22 -4.39
N HIS A 203 6.06 3.05 -3.43
CA HIS A 203 4.78 2.97 -2.77
C HIS A 203 3.59 3.37 -3.67
N PHE A 204 3.85 4.13 -4.75
CA PHE A 204 2.85 4.56 -5.71
C PHE A 204 3.03 3.86 -7.07
N PRO A 205 2.89 2.52 -7.16
CA PRO A 205 3.25 1.78 -8.37
C PRO A 205 2.42 2.15 -9.59
N ALA A 206 1.21 2.70 -9.41
CA ALA A 206 0.40 3.22 -10.50
C ALA A 206 1.00 4.49 -11.16
N LEU A 207 1.90 5.19 -10.46
CA LEU A 207 2.64 6.34 -10.97
C LEU A 207 4.09 5.96 -11.29
N ASP A 208 4.77 5.20 -10.43
CA ASP A 208 6.16 4.82 -10.66
C ASP A 208 6.34 3.81 -11.79
N SER A 209 5.43 2.84 -11.87
CA SER A 209 5.59 1.64 -12.71
C SER A 209 4.25 1.20 -13.32
N PRO A 210 3.50 2.10 -13.99
CA PRO A 210 2.10 1.85 -14.38
C PRO A 210 1.94 0.62 -15.26
N SER A 211 2.82 0.42 -16.25
CA SER A 211 2.76 -0.73 -17.16
C SER A 211 2.96 -2.05 -16.45
N VAL A 212 3.81 -2.06 -15.42
CA VAL A 212 4.15 -3.26 -14.65
C VAL A 212 3.08 -3.58 -13.65
N LEU A 213 2.56 -2.58 -12.94
CA LEU A 213 1.37 -2.76 -12.10
C LEU A 213 0.19 -3.31 -12.91
N ALA A 214 -0.08 -2.74 -14.09
CA ALA A 214 -1.15 -3.20 -14.96
C ALA A 214 -0.94 -4.64 -15.44
N ALA A 215 0.30 -5.02 -15.77
CA ALA A 215 0.64 -6.38 -16.14
C ALA A 215 0.44 -7.37 -14.98
N ASP A 216 0.82 -6.99 -13.76
CA ASP A 216 0.67 -7.81 -12.57
C ASP A 216 -0.82 -7.97 -12.17
N ILE A 217 -1.61 -6.91 -12.19
CA ILE A 217 -3.07 -6.98 -11.99
C ILE A 217 -3.71 -7.90 -13.04
N ARG A 218 -3.30 -7.79 -14.30
CA ARG A 218 -3.83 -8.66 -15.36
C ARG A 218 -3.58 -10.14 -15.08
N LYS A 219 -2.56 -10.55 -14.31
CA LYS A 219 -2.34 -11.97 -13.96
C LYS A 219 -3.54 -12.62 -13.26
N ILE A 220 -4.45 -11.85 -12.66
CA ILE A 220 -5.70 -12.35 -12.08
C ILE A 220 -6.46 -13.28 -13.04
N HIS A 221 -6.48 -12.98 -14.35
CA HIS A 221 -7.21 -13.80 -15.34
C HIS A 221 -6.78 -15.28 -15.37
N LYS A 222 -5.52 -15.57 -14.99
CA LYS A 222 -4.98 -16.95 -14.99
C LYS A 222 -5.54 -17.80 -13.85
N TYR A 223 -6.05 -17.16 -12.80
CA TYR A 223 -6.49 -17.80 -11.57
C TYR A 223 -7.98 -17.57 -11.30
N TRP A 224 -8.63 -16.74 -12.10
CA TRP A 224 -10.05 -16.47 -12.00
C TRP A 224 -10.84 -17.75 -12.25
N LYS A 225 -11.73 -18.08 -11.31
CA LYS A 225 -12.68 -19.19 -11.40
C LYS A 225 -14.07 -18.62 -11.16
N ASP A 226 -14.92 -18.75 -12.17
CA ASP A 226 -16.35 -18.44 -12.08
C ASP A 226 -17.03 -19.32 -11.03
#